data_AF-A0A9R1XK11-F1
#
_entry.id   AF-A0A9R1XK11-F1
#
_cell.length_a   1.000
_cell.length_b   1.000
_cell.length_c   1.000
_cell.angle_alpha   90.00
_cell.angle_beta   90.00
_cell.angle_gamma   90.00
#
_symmetry.space_group_name_H-M   'P 1'
#
loop_
_entity.id
_entity.type
_entity.pdbx_description
1 polymer ?
#
loop_
_entity_poly.entity_id
_entity_poly.type
_entity_poly.pdbx_seq_one_letter_code
_entity_poly.pdbx_strand_id
1 'polypeptide(L)'
;MAIVRTAWTDKNPGRRFWGCPTEGSKCRFIGWFDGPICERSKAIIPGLLRSINKLKSQNTRLKYYLLCNWVLFVFVLVYKK
;
A
#
# COMPACT_ATOMS: atom_id res chain seq x y z
N MET A 1 -11.82 4.05 -25.12
CA MET A 1 -10.38 4.17 -25.45
C MET A 1 -9.78 5.29 -24.61
N ALA A 2 -8.55 5.16 -24.13
CA ALA A 2 -7.86 6.18 -23.33
C ALA A 2 -6.52 6.54 -23.98
N ILE A 3 -6.11 7.80 -23.86
CA ILE A 3 -4.83 8.31 -24.37
C ILE A 3 -4.03 8.97 -23.24
N VAL A 4 -2.71 8.97 -23.36
CA VAL A 4 -1.85 9.68 -22.40
C VAL A 4 -1.80 11.15 -22.76
N ARG A 5 -2.21 12.02 -21.84
CA ARG A 5 -2.09 13.48 -21.93
C ARG A 5 -1.12 13.98 -20.87
N THR A 6 -0.63 15.21 -21.04
CA THR A 6 0.21 15.91 -20.07
C THR A 6 -0.62 17.01 -19.40
N ALA A 7 -0.60 17.05 -18.08
CA ALA A 7 -1.20 18.13 -17.31
C ALA A 7 -0.29 19.36 -17.38
N TRP A 8 -0.89 20.49 -17.77
CA TRP A 8 -0.24 21.80 -17.83
C TRP A 8 -0.85 22.75 -16.80
N THR A 9 -1.36 22.22 -15.69
CA THR A 9 -1.88 23.02 -14.59
C THR A 9 -0.77 23.35 -13.60
N ASP A 10 -0.85 24.50 -12.94
CA ASP A 10 0.14 24.93 -11.93
C ASP A 10 0.35 23.90 -10.80
N LYS A 11 -0.70 23.14 -10.48
CA LYS A 11 -0.65 22.10 -9.45
C LYS A 11 0.08 20.83 -9.91
N ASN A 12 0.08 20.51 -11.21
CA ASN A 12 0.65 19.26 -11.73
C ASN A 12 1.41 19.48 -13.06
N PRO A 13 2.35 20.43 -13.12
CA PRO A 13 3.03 20.77 -14.37
C PRO A 13 3.80 19.57 -14.90
N GLY A 14 3.61 19.25 -16.18
CA GLY A 14 4.33 18.17 -16.86
C GLY A 14 3.91 16.75 -16.47
N ARG A 15 2.96 16.57 -15.53
CA ARG A 15 2.56 15.23 -15.05
C ARG A 15 1.64 14.55 -16.07
N ARG A 16 1.91 13.29 -16.41
CA ARG A 16 1.13 12.55 -17.42
C ARG A 16 -0.04 11.79 -16.81
N PHE A 17 -1.17 11.74 -17.51
CA PHE A 17 -2.38 11.03 -17.08
C PHE A 17 -3.12 10.39 -18.25
N TRP A 18 -3.93 9.38 -17.95
CA TRP A 18 -4.87 8.78 -18.89
C TRP A 18 -6.16 9.60 -18.96
N GLY A 19 -6.57 9.97 -20.17
CA GLY A 19 -7.81 10.72 -20.42
C GLY A 19 -8.57 10.22 -21.65
N CYS A 20 -9.83 10.62 -21.81
CA CYS A 20 -10.57 10.29 -23.02
C CYS A 20 -9.94 10.97 -24.27
N PRO A 21 -10.02 10.32 -25.44
CA PRO A 21 -9.45 10.84 -26.69
C PRO A 21 -10.17 12.11 -27.17
N THR A 22 -11.49 12.18 -26.95
CA THR A 22 -12.31 13.32 -27.35
C THR A 22 -12.01 14.55 -26.50
N GLU A 23 -11.55 15.61 -27.15
CA GLU A 23 -11.34 16.92 -26.52
C GLU A 23 -12.68 17.54 -26.10
N GLY A 24 -12.68 18.26 -24.97
CA GLY A 24 -13.90 18.87 -24.43
C GLY A 24 -14.91 17.90 -23.80
N SER A 25 -14.67 16.58 -23.85
CA SER A 25 -15.56 15.60 -23.21
C SER A 25 -15.62 15.80 -21.68
N LYS A 26 -16.72 15.38 -21.06
CA LYS A 26 -16.85 15.37 -19.59
C LYS A 26 -15.92 14.34 -18.93
N CYS A 27 -15.46 13.34 -19.69
CA CYS A 27 -14.49 12.32 -19.28
C CYS A 27 -13.04 12.81 -19.47
N ARG A 28 -12.56 13.72 -18.60
CA ARG A 28 -11.21 14.29 -18.80
C ARG A 28 -10.10 13.46 -18.17
N PHE A 29 -10.29 13.00 -16.94
CA PHE A 29 -9.27 12.30 -16.16
C PHE A 29 -9.74 10.90 -15.78
N ILE A 30 -8.92 9.90 -16.10
CA ILE A 30 -9.15 8.49 -15.74
C ILE A 30 -8.22 8.10 -14.60
N GLY A 31 -6.95 8.53 -14.66
CA GLY A 31 -5.93 8.20 -13.66
C GLY A 31 -4.56 8.71 -14.07
N TRP A 32 -3.61 8.74 -13.14
CA TRP A 32 -2.23 9.13 -13.45
C TRP A 32 -1.53 8.06 -14.30
N PHE A 33 -0.68 8.53 -15.21
CA PHE A 33 0.24 7.67 -15.95
C PHE A 33 1.55 7.65 -15.17
N ASP A 34 1.76 6.58 -14.42
CA ASP A 34 3.05 6.31 -13.80
C ASP A 34 3.91 5.52 -14.81
N GLY A 35 5.09 6.03 -15.11
CA GLY A 35 6.05 5.35 -15.98
C GLY A 35 6.51 4.01 -15.38
N PRO A 36 7.28 3.22 -16.14
CA PRO A 36 7.86 1.99 -15.61
C PRO A 36 8.71 2.33 -14.37
N ILE A 37 8.52 1.53 -13.31
CA ILE A 37 9.33 1.60 -12.10
C ILE A 37 10.81 1.40 -12.50
N CYS A 38 11.73 2.21 -11.97
CA CYS A 38 13.15 2.06 -12.31
C CYS A 38 13.70 0.70 -11.85
N GLU A 39 14.73 0.19 -12.53
CA GLU A 39 15.29 -1.15 -12.27
C GLU A 39 15.70 -1.37 -10.80
N ARG A 40 16.28 -0.34 -10.19
CA ARG A 40 16.63 -0.37 -8.75
C ARG A 40 15.39 -0.57 -7.88
N SER A 41 14.31 0.15 -8.16
CA SER A 41 13.06 0.04 -7.39
C SER A 41 12.38 -1.32 -7.62
N LYS A 42 12.46 -1.88 -8.82
CA LYS A 42 11.98 -3.25 -9.09
C LYS A 42 12.67 -4.30 -8.23
N ALA A 43 13.97 -4.11 -7.92
CA ALA A 43 14.71 -5.01 -7.03
C ALA A 43 14.40 -4.78 -5.54
N ILE A 44 14.34 -3.51 -5.11
CA ILE A 44 14.23 -3.15 -3.69
C ILE A 44 12.80 -3.31 -3.15
N ILE A 45 11.79 -2.83 -3.88
CA ILE A 45 10.39 -2.78 -3.38
C ILE A 45 9.87 -4.17 -2.98
N PRO A 46 10.02 -5.23 -3.80
CA PRO A 46 9.56 -6.56 -3.42
C PRO A 46 10.28 -7.12 -2.18
N GLY A 47 11.57 -6.82 -2.02
CA GLY A 47 12.36 -7.20 -0.85
C GLY A 47 11.82 -6.57 0.43
N LEU A 48 11.60 -5.25 0.39
CA LEU A 48 11.01 -4.52 1.52
C LEU A 48 9.60 -5.02 1.86
N LEU A 49 8.77 -5.27 0.85
CA LEU A 49 7.41 -5.77 1.06
C LEU A 49 7.40 -7.14 1.75
N ARG A 50 8.29 -8.06 1.34
CA ARG A 50 8.45 -9.36 2.01
C ARG A 50 8.86 -9.21 3.47
N SER A 51 9.83 -8.34 3.75
CA SER A 51 10.30 -8.07 5.11
C SER A 51 9.19 -7.51 6.00
N ILE A 52 8.42 -6.54 5.50
CA ILE A 52 7.28 -5.95 6.21
C ILE A 52 6.22 -7.01 6.51
N ASN A 53 5.87 -7.84 5.52
CA ASN A 53 4.87 -8.90 5.71
C ASN A 53 5.34 -9.95 6.73
N LYS A 54 6.62 -10.31 6.71
CA LYS A 54 7.22 -11.22 7.70
C LYS A 54 7.15 -10.63 9.12
N LEU A 55 7.58 -9.38 9.28
CA LEU A 55 7.52 -8.67 10.57
C LEU A 55 6.09 -8.54 11.08
N LYS A 56 5.13 -8.23 10.20
CA LYS A 56 3.70 -8.16 10.55
C LYS A 56 3.17 -9.50 11.04
N SER A 57 3.51 -10.60 10.36
CA SER A 57 3.13 -11.96 10.78
C SER A 57 3.73 -12.32 12.15
N GLN A 58 5.03 -12.05 12.34
CA GLN A 58 5.69 -12.28 13.63
C GLN A 58 5.04 -11.48 14.75
N ASN A 59 4.75 -10.20 14.51
CA ASN A 59 4.10 -9.33 15.49
C ASN A 59 2.69 -9.83 15.85
N THR A 60 1.89 -10.26 14.86
CA THR A 60 0.59 -10.87 15.12
C THR A 60 0.72 -12.12 15.99
N ARG A 61 1.67 -13.00 15.70
CA ARG A 61 1.94 -14.21 16.50
C ARG A 61 2.37 -13.88 17.93
N LEU A 62 3.26 -12.90 18.11
CA LEU A 62 3.67 -12.39 19.42
C LEU A 62 2.47 -11.86 20.23
N LYS A 63 1.57 -11.10 19.59
CA LYS A 63 0.34 -10.61 20.25
C LYS A 63 -0.54 -11.76 20.72
N TYR A 64 -0.72 -12.81 19.93
CA TYR A 64 -1.46 -13.98 20.36
C TYR A 64 -0.81 -14.67 21.56
N TYR A 65 0.52 -14.83 21.57
CA TYR A 65 1.20 -15.41 22.73
C TYR A 65 1.06 -14.57 23.99
N LEU A 66 1.16 -13.25 23.88
CA LEU A 66 0.93 -12.35 25.01
C LEU A 66 -0.50 -12.48 25.54
N LEU A 67 -1.49 -12.55 24.65
CA LEU A 67 -2.89 -12.74 25.03
C LEU A 67 -3.11 -14.09 25.73
N CYS A 68 -2.60 -15.19 25.16
CA CYS A 68 -2.71 -16.52 25.77
C CYS A 68 -2.01 -16.58 27.12
N ASN A 69 -0.80 -16.03 27.24
CA ASN A 69 -0.06 -16.00 28.49
C ASN A 69 -0.78 -15.16 29.55
N TRP A 70 -1.33 -14.01 29.15
CA TRP A 70 -2.11 -13.16 30.06
C TRP A 70 -3.39 -13.85 30.53
N VAL A 71 -4.11 -14.53 29.64
CA VAL A 71 -5.30 -15.34 30.00
C VAL A 71 -4.93 -16.46 30.96
N LEU A 72 -3.83 -17.19 30.71
CA LEU A 72 -3.34 -18.24 31.62
C LEU A 72 -2.96 -17.67 32.98
N PHE A 73 -2.28 -16.51 33.00
CA PHE A 73 -1.91 -15.83 34.23
C PHE A 73 -3.15 -15.42 35.04
N VAL A 74 -4.14 -14.78 34.40
CA VAL A 74 -5.42 -14.41 35.04
C VAL A 74 -6.15 -15.66 35.54
N PHE A 75 -6.20 -16.71 34.73
CA PHE A 75 -6.79 -18.00 35.13
C PHE A 75 -6.10 -18.56 36.38
N VAL A 76 -4.77 -18.60 36.41
CA VAL A 76 -4.04 -19.05 37.60
C VAL A 76 -4.35 -18.16 38.82
N LEU A 77 -4.41 -16.84 38.67
CA LEU A 77 -4.72 -15.93 39.79
C LEU A 77 -6.15 -16.09 40.31
N VAL A 78 -7.11 -16.36 39.43
CA VAL A 78 -8.54 -16.47 39.79
C VAL A 78 -8.85 -17.85 40.37
N TYR A 79 -8.29 -18.92 39.80
CA TYR A 79 -8.63 -20.30 40.14
C TYR A 79 -7.62 -21.00 41.06
N LYS A 80 -6.44 -20.40 41.34
CA LYS A 80 -5.57 -20.81 42.45
C LYS A 80 -5.78 -19.99 43.73
N LYS A 81 -6.94 -19.34 43.85
CA LYS A 81 -7.49 -18.86 45.12
C LYS A 81 -8.49 -19.88 45.64
#